data_AF-A0A7Y8EYR0-F1
#
_entry.id   AF-A0A7Y8EYR0-F1
#
_cell.length_a   1.000
_cell.length_b   1.000
_cell.length_c   1.000
_cell.angle_alpha   90.00
_cell.angle_beta   90.00
_cell.angle_gamma   90.00
#
_symmetry.space_group_name_H-M   'P 1'
#
loop_
_entity.id
_entity.type
_entity.pdbx_description
1 polymer ?
#
loop_
_entity_poly.entity_id
_entity_poly.type
_entity_poly.pdbx_seq_one_letter_code
_entity_poly.pdbx_strand_id
1 'polypeptide(L)' 'MNKPAWLLLCLTLGAGIFGLNTSAQDGQTTAFIATGVFASLLVLSLIVGRRFKFDPVLR' A
#
# COMPACT_ATOMS: atom_id res chain seq x y z
N MET A 1 -7.02 -14.08 -2.99
CA MET A 1 -6.77 -12.65 -2.72
C MET A 1 -7.98 -11.83 -3.12
N ASN A 2 -8.39 -10.87 -2.31
CA ASN A 2 -9.50 -9.98 -2.63
C ASN A 2 -9.12 -9.10 -3.84
N LYS A 3 -9.99 -8.97 -4.86
CA LYS A 3 -9.77 -8.12 -6.06
C LYS A 3 -9.20 -6.72 -5.78
N PRO A 4 -9.61 -5.97 -4.74
CA PRO A 4 -9.03 -4.65 -4.46
C PRO A 4 -7.61 -4.69 -3.89
N ALA A 5 -7.23 -5.73 -3.15
CA ALA A 5 -5.90 -5.84 -2.55
C ALA A 5 -4.80 -6.01 -3.60
N TRP A 6 -5.11 -6.72 -4.69
CA TRP A 6 -4.20 -6.86 -5.83
C TRP A 6 -3.98 -5.53 -6.55
N LEU A 7 -5.05 -4.77 -6.78
CA LEU A 7 -4.96 -3.43 -7.39
C LEU A 7 -4.13 -2.47 -6.53
N LEU A 8 -4.35 -2.45 -5.22
CA LEU A 8 -3.57 -1.62 -4.29
C LEU A 8 -2.09 -2.00 -4.29
N LEU A 9 -1.77 -3.29 -4.43
CA LEU A 9 -0.39 -3.78 -4.51
C LEU A 9 0.28 -3.31 -5.80
N CYS A 10 -0.38 -3.48 -6.95
CA CYS A 10 0.11 -2.97 -8.23
C CYS A 10 0.31 -1.44 -8.21
N LEU A 11 -0.62 -0.69 -7.59
CA LEU A 11 -0.52 0.76 -7.49
C LEU A 11 0.65 1.21 -6.61
N THR A 12 0.84 0.55 -5.46
CA THR A 12 1.95 0.86 -4.54
C THR A 12 3.30 0.55 -5.20
N LEU A 13 3.40 -0.58 -5.90
CA LEU A 13 4.61 -0.97 -6.63
C LEU A 13 4.92 0.00 -7.77
N GLY A 14 3.90 0.37 -8.56
CA GLY A 14 4.04 1.31 -9.66
C GLY A 14 4.45 2.69 -9.20
N ALA A 15 3.81 3.21 -8.15
CA ALA A 15 4.16 4.51 -7.59
C ALA A 15 5.57 4.50 -6.95
N GLY A 16 6.02 3.37 -6.39
CA GLY A 16 7.37 3.21 -5.82
C GLY A 16 8.44 3.22 -6.90
N ILE A 17 8.23 2.48 -7.98
CA ILE A 17 9.12 2.46 -9.14
C ILE A 17 9.16 3.86 -9.79
N PHE A 18 8.01 4.54 -9.89
CA PHE A 18 7.92 5.88 -10.44
C PHE A 18 8.67 6.92 -9.58
N GLY A 19 8.56 6.82 -8.25
CA GLY A 19 9.32 7.66 -7.31
C GLY A 19 10.83 7.45 -7.38
N LEU A 20 11.29 6.23 -7.68
CA LEU A 20 12.72 5.94 -7.86
C LEU A 20 13.26 6.40 -9.23
N ASN A 21 12.41 6.47 -10.26
CA ASN A 21 12.81 6.87 -11.62
C ASN A 21 12.66 8.36 -11.89
N THR A 22 11.84 9.09 -11.13
CA THR A 22 11.68 10.53 -11.33
C THR A 22 12.91 11.29 -10.83
N SER A 23 13.47 12.14 -11.70
CA SER A 23 14.67 12.94 -11.43
C SER A 23 14.34 14.34 -10.90
N ALA A 24 13.05 14.71 -10.86
CA ALA A 24 12.58 15.97 -10.33
C ALA A 24 12.27 15.84 -8.83
N GLN A 25 12.92 16.65 -7.99
CA GLN A 25 12.78 16.64 -6.52
C GLN A 25 11.32 16.75 -6.05
N ASP A 26 10.55 17.64 -6.67
CA ASP A 26 9.12 17.84 -6.39
C ASP A 26 8.26 16.65 -6.84
N GLY A 27 8.67 16.01 -7.94
CA GLY A 27 8.05 14.78 -8.44
C GLY A 27 8.35 13.57 -7.57
N GLN A 28 9.55 13.48 -7.00
CA GLN A 28 9.92 12.41 -6.07
C GLN A 28 9.13 12.49 -4.78
N THR A 29 9.06 13.67 -4.16
CA THR A 29 8.35 13.86 -2.88
C THR A 29 6.86 13.56 -3.02
N THR A 30 6.21 14.02 -4.09
CA THR A 30 4.80 13.70 -4.37
C THR A 30 4.59 12.21 -4.64
N ALA A 31 5.50 11.55 -5.37
CA ALA A 31 5.45 10.09 -5.58
C ALA A 31 5.65 9.29 -4.28
N PHE A 32 6.54 9.73 -3.38
CA PHE A 32 6.75 9.11 -2.07
C PHE A 32 5.54 9.28 -1.14
N ILE A 33 4.88 10.44 -1.16
CA ILE A 33 3.64 10.64 -0.40
C ILE A 33 2.53 9.75 -0.95
N ALA A 34 2.37 9.70 -2.28
CA ALA A 34 1.37 8.84 -2.92
C ALA A 34 1.61 7.36 -2.61
N THR A 35 2.86 6.88 -2.68
CA THR A 35 3.20 5.50 -2.30
C THR A 35 2.90 5.22 -0.83
N GLY A 36 3.21 6.14 0.09
CA GLY A 36 2.87 6.00 1.51
C GLY A 36 1.36 5.89 1.75
N VAL A 37 0.56 6.70 1.05
CA VAL A 37 -0.91 6.63 1.13
C VAL A 37 -1.43 5.31 0.58
N PHE A 38 -0.96 4.86 -0.59
CA PHE A 38 -1.37 3.58 -1.15
C PHE A 38 -0.88 2.38 -0.33
N ALA A 39 0.33 2.45 0.24
CA ALA A 39 0.88 1.43 1.12
C ALA A 39 0.09 1.33 2.43
N SER A 40 -0.28 2.46 3.05
CA SER A 40 -1.11 2.47 4.26
C SER A 40 -2.52 1.93 4.00
N LEU A 41 -3.13 2.29 2.87
CA LEU A 41 -4.40 1.71 2.39
C LEU A 41 -4.29 0.21 2.09
N LEU A 42 -3.17 -0.24 1.52
CA LEU A 42 -2.87 -1.65 1.29
C LEU A 42 -2.74 -2.40 2.61
N VAL A 43 -1.98 -1.88 3.56
CA VAL A 43 -1.82 -2.45 4.90
C VAL A 43 -3.17 -2.52 5.61
N LEU A 44 -3.97 -1.45 5.58
CA LEU A 44 -5.34 -1.43 6.08
C LEU A 44 -6.20 -2.48 5.35
N SER A 45 -6.11 -2.60 4.02
CA SER A 45 -6.83 -3.62 3.26
C SER A 45 -6.38 -5.04 3.60
N LEU A 46 -5.11 -5.26 3.95
CA LEU A 46 -4.59 -6.55 4.41
C LEU A 46 -5.00 -6.85 5.86
N ILE A 47 -5.15 -5.82 6.70
CA ILE A 47 -5.66 -5.95 8.08
C ILE A 47 -7.18 -6.18 8.05
N VAL A 48 -7.92 -5.45 7.21
CA VAL A 48 -9.37 -5.59 7.00
C VAL A 48 -9.69 -6.90 6.31
N GLY A 49 -8.90 -7.30 5.30
CA GLY A 49 -8.96 -8.64 4.71
C GLY A 49 -8.57 -9.75 5.68
N ARG A 50 -7.89 -9.42 6.78
CA ARG A 50 -7.61 -10.29 7.95
C ARG A 50 -8.62 -10.10 9.11
N ARG A 51 -9.75 -9.43 8.91
CA ARG A 51 -10.93 -9.53 9.80
C ARG A 51 -11.58 -10.89 9.48
N PHE A 52 -11.51 -11.96 10.26
CA PHE A 52 -11.59 -12.13 11.71
C PHE A 52 -10.66 -13.27 12.19
N LYS A 53 -9.41 -12.94 12.51
CA LYS A 53 -8.67 -13.66 13.56
C LYS A 53 -7.63 -12.69 14.12
N PHE A 54 -8.11 -11.69 14.86
CA PHE A 54 -7.47 -11.49 16.15
C PHE A 54 -7.66 -12.83 16.84
N ASP A 55 -6.69 -13.72 16.67
CA ASP A 55 -6.70 -15.01 17.31
C ASP A 55 -6.87 -14.70 18.81
N PRO A 56 -8.00 -15.08 19.42
CA PRO A 56 -8.10 -15.10 20.84
C PRO A 56 -7.24 -16.29 21.29
N VAL A 57 -5.92 -16.21 21.17
CA VAL A 57 -5.02 -17.12 21.91
C VAL A 57 -5.04 -16.76 23.42
N LEU A 58 -5.92 -15.82 23.80
CA LEU A 58 -6.47 -15.61 25.14
C LEU A 58 -7.98 -15.92 25.22
N ARG A 59 -8.53 -16.75 24.31
CA ARG A 59 -9.82 -17.46 24.43
C ARG A 59 -10.00 -18.58 23.38
#